data_AF-A0A2V0QKC9-F1
#
_entry.id   AF-A0A2V0QKC9-F1
#
_cell.length_a   1.000
_cell.length_b   1.000
_cell.length_c   1.000
_cell.angle_alpha   90.00
_cell.angle_beta   90.00
_cell.angle_gamma   90.00
#
_symmetry.space_group_name_H-M   'P 1'
#
loop_
_entity.id
_entity.type
_entity.pdbx_description
1 polymer ?
#
loop_
_entity_poly.entity_id
_entity_poly.type
_entity_poly.pdbx_seq_one_letter_code
_entity_poly.pdbx_strand_id
1 'polypeptide(L)'
;MSGVWDARPALRRGQHPTADDLIRMRLGYPGYEGRLNSMRQLAPARYAAVMSGAKTFDDPNWSCAECSGCERHTRNLTCRACNGARVLQVFKELPDGGTVYAATDDQASENWQQRHQRTQRLMDQRSILSRLGPVVVGRYSLEGGRVIRAGSVALDTEPLMLAVDTLLSGDSELIRGVLTPLLEQSRELVQLVRLIATAISTPQNSRK
;
A
#
# COMPACT_ATOMS: atom_id res chain seq x y z
N MET A 1 -11.35 32.09 5.17
CA MET A 1 -11.57 30.75 5.74
C MET A 1 -10.50 29.83 5.19
N SER A 2 -9.35 29.75 5.86
CA SER A 2 -8.21 28.94 5.41
C SER A 2 -8.27 27.59 6.14
N GLY A 3 -8.94 26.62 5.52
CA GLY A 3 -8.91 25.24 5.98
C GLY A 3 -7.53 24.65 5.78
N VAL A 4 -7.00 23.99 6.80
CA VAL A 4 -5.80 23.17 6.72
C VAL A 4 -6.09 22.04 5.72
N TRP A 5 -5.67 22.23 4.47
CA TRP A 5 -5.81 21.20 3.45
C TRP A 5 -4.91 20.03 3.83
N ASP A 6 -5.52 18.86 4.00
CA ASP A 6 -4.86 17.57 4.23
C ASP A 6 -3.64 17.43 3.30
N ALA A 7 -2.44 17.49 3.87
CA ALA A 7 -1.15 17.63 3.18
C ALA A 7 -0.70 16.36 2.45
N ARG A 8 -1.64 15.57 1.91
CA ARG A 8 -1.30 14.45 1.05
C ARG A 8 -0.70 15.01 -0.23
N PRO A 9 0.55 14.63 -0.56
CA PRO A 9 1.17 15.09 -1.80
C PRO A 9 0.34 14.63 -2.99
N ALA A 10 0.20 15.50 -3.99
CA ALA A 10 -0.45 15.14 -5.24
C ALA A 10 0.19 13.89 -5.87
N LEU A 11 -0.60 13.15 -6.63
CA LEU A 11 -0.20 11.89 -7.30
C LEU A 11 1.16 12.00 -7.98
N ARG A 12 2.06 11.05 -7.69
CA ARG A 12 3.37 10.95 -8.37
C ARG A 12 3.18 10.59 -9.85
N ARG A 13 4.17 10.91 -10.68
CA ARG A 13 4.19 10.50 -12.11
C ARG A 13 4.02 8.98 -12.20
N GLY A 14 3.14 8.53 -13.11
CA GLY A 14 2.83 7.11 -13.32
C GLY A 14 1.76 6.51 -12.39
N GLN A 15 1.36 7.19 -11.30
CA GLN A 15 0.29 6.67 -10.44
C GLN A 15 -1.08 6.88 -11.07
N HIS A 16 -1.94 5.85 -11.01
CA HIS A 16 -3.36 5.98 -11.36
C HIS A 16 -4.11 6.73 -10.25
N PRO A 17 -5.00 7.67 -10.60
CA PRO A 17 -5.76 8.40 -9.60
C PRO A 17 -6.70 7.47 -8.85
N THR A 18 -6.83 7.68 -7.55
CA THR A 18 -7.91 7.10 -6.73
C THR A 18 -9.22 7.85 -6.98
N ALA A 19 -10.32 7.35 -6.40
CA ALA A 19 -11.60 8.07 -6.47
C ALA A 19 -11.55 9.42 -5.74
N ASP A 20 -10.83 9.47 -4.61
CA ASP A 20 -10.61 10.70 -3.86
C ASP A 20 -9.79 11.72 -4.66
N ASP A 21 -8.75 11.26 -5.37
CA ASP A 21 -7.95 12.14 -6.22
C ASP A 21 -8.78 12.76 -7.35
N LEU A 22 -9.70 12.01 -7.97
CA LEU A 22 -10.59 12.57 -8.98
C LEU A 22 -11.52 13.66 -8.41
N ILE A 23 -12.00 13.48 -7.17
CA ILE A 23 -12.81 14.48 -6.47
C ILE A 23 -11.96 15.73 -6.20
N ARG A 24 -10.76 15.56 -5.66
CA ARG A 24 -9.82 16.67 -5.39
C ARG A 24 -9.44 17.43 -6.66
N MET A 25 -9.19 16.73 -7.76
CA MET A 25 -8.98 17.30 -9.09
C MET A 25 -10.16 18.19 -9.51
N ARG A 26 -11.39 17.66 -9.43
CA ARG A 26 -12.61 18.40 -9.79
C ARG A 26 -12.83 19.63 -8.92
N LEU A 27 -12.52 19.53 -7.63
CA LEU A 27 -12.65 20.63 -6.66
C LEU A 27 -11.50 21.65 -6.73
N GLY A 28 -10.49 21.43 -7.59
CA GLY A 28 -9.39 22.36 -7.77
C GLY A 28 -8.37 22.38 -6.63
N TYR A 29 -8.17 21.25 -5.94
CA TYR A 29 -7.13 21.14 -4.91
C TYR A 29 -5.73 21.36 -5.53
N PRO A 30 -4.81 22.02 -4.81
CA PRO A 30 -3.49 22.32 -5.33
C PRO A 30 -2.67 21.04 -5.62
N GLY A 31 -1.82 21.10 -6.64
CA GLY A 31 -0.92 20.02 -7.05
C GLY A 31 -1.44 19.11 -8.17
N TYR A 32 -2.68 19.31 -8.60
CA TYR A 32 -3.30 18.56 -9.71
C TYR A 32 -3.29 19.29 -11.06
N GLU A 33 -2.85 20.55 -11.10
CA GLU A 33 -2.97 21.46 -12.25
C GLU A 33 -2.25 20.91 -13.48
N GLY A 34 -1.00 20.46 -13.31
CA GLY A 34 -0.22 19.89 -14.41
C GLY A 34 -0.88 18.64 -15.01
N ARG A 35 -1.52 17.83 -14.16
CA ARG A 35 -2.21 16.61 -14.60
C ARG A 35 -3.54 16.92 -15.30
N LEU A 36 -4.31 17.87 -14.77
CA LEU A 36 -5.54 18.35 -15.41
C LEU A 36 -5.25 18.99 -16.78
N ASN A 37 -4.18 19.78 -16.89
CA ASN A 37 -3.75 20.37 -18.15
C ASN A 37 -3.31 19.30 -19.16
N SER A 38 -2.50 18.33 -18.72
CA SER A 38 -2.12 17.20 -19.58
C SER A 38 -3.33 16.38 -20.03
N MET A 39 -4.28 16.11 -19.13
CA MET A 39 -5.50 15.39 -19.47
C MET A 39 -6.36 16.20 -20.45
N ARG A 40 -6.48 17.52 -20.26
CA ARG A 40 -7.21 18.40 -21.18
C ARG A 40 -6.64 18.36 -22.59
N GLN A 41 -5.31 18.28 -22.73
CA GLN A 41 -4.63 18.24 -24.01
C GLN A 41 -4.67 16.87 -24.68
N LEU A 42 -4.36 15.80 -23.93
CA LEU A 42 -4.15 14.46 -24.48
C LEU A 42 -5.40 13.57 -24.46
N ALA A 43 -6.33 13.83 -23.54
CA ALA A 43 -7.53 13.02 -23.32
C ALA A 43 -8.74 13.91 -22.93
N PRO A 44 -9.20 14.80 -23.84
CA PRO A 44 -10.22 15.80 -23.54
C PRO A 44 -11.55 15.20 -23.04
N ALA A 45 -11.96 14.05 -23.58
CA ALA A 45 -13.16 13.33 -23.12
C ALA A 45 -13.03 12.88 -21.65
N ARG A 46 -11.84 12.38 -21.27
CA ARG A 46 -11.54 12.02 -19.89
C ARG A 46 -11.55 13.24 -18.97
N TYR A 47 -10.96 14.35 -19.41
CA TYR A 47 -10.97 15.59 -18.64
C TYR A 47 -12.41 16.04 -18.36
N ALA A 48 -13.27 16.06 -19.37
CA ALA A 48 -14.68 16.39 -19.20
C ALA A 48 -15.38 15.47 -18.19
N ALA A 49 -15.11 14.16 -18.25
CA ALA A 49 -15.65 13.19 -17.32
C ALA A 49 -15.18 13.39 -15.86
N VAL A 50 -13.91 13.77 -15.65
CA VAL A 50 -13.41 14.12 -14.31
C VAL A 50 -14.13 15.35 -13.78
N MET A 51 -14.25 16.39 -14.60
CA MET A 51 -14.89 17.64 -14.18
C MET A 51 -16.39 17.48 -13.92
N SER A 52 -17.09 16.63 -14.66
CA SER A 52 -18.51 16.31 -14.42
C SER A 52 -18.72 15.29 -13.29
N GLY A 53 -17.67 14.58 -12.85
CA GLY A 53 -17.76 13.49 -11.89
C GLY A 53 -18.31 12.18 -12.46
N ALA A 54 -18.30 12.02 -13.78
CA ALA A 54 -18.72 10.80 -14.45
C ALA A 54 -17.78 9.63 -14.13
N LYS A 55 -18.36 8.45 -13.87
CA LYS A 55 -17.60 7.22 -13.58
C LYS A 55 -16.98 6.59 -14.83
N THR A 56 -17.56 6.87 -15.99
CA THR A 56 -17.15 6.36 -17.31
C THR A 56 -17.19 7.47 -18.36
N PHE A 57 -16.53 7.24 -19.48
CA PHE A 57 -16.51 8.13 -20.65
C PHE A 57 -16.18 7.35 -21.91
N ASP A 58 -16.62 7.85 -23.06
CA ASP A 58 -16.25 7.31 -24.36
C ASP A 58 -14.92 7.91 -24.84
N ASP A 59 -13.97 7.05 -25.20
CA ASP A 59 -12.65 7.42 -25.68
C ASP A 59 -12.55 7.12 -27.18
N PRO A 60 -12.78 8.09 -28.09
CA PRO A 60 -12.83 7.84 -29.53
C PRO A 60 -11.48 7.40 -30.12
N ASN A 61 -10.38 7.66 -29.41
CA ASN A 61 -9.03 7.31 -29.83
C ASN A 61 -8.56 5.96 -29.25
N TRP A 62 -9.46 5.22 -28.61
CA TRP A 62 -9.15 3.95 -27.97
C TRP A 62 -10.24 2.92 -28.26
N SER A 63 -9.79 1.69 -28.50
CA SER A 63 -10.66 0.51 -28.62
C SER A 63 -10.15 -0.60 -27.72
N CYS A 64 -11.06 -1.29 -27.05
CA CYS A 64 -10.71 -2.44 -26.23
C CYS A 64 -10.24 -3.59 -27.11
N ALA A 65 -9.08 -4.17 -26.81
CA ALA A 65 -8.55 -5.33 -27.54
C ALA A 65 -9.45 -6.59 -27.43
N GLU A 66 -10.27 -6.70 -26.39
CA GLU A 66 -11.14 -7.86 -26.16
C GLU A 66 -12.53 -7.69 -26.79
N CYS A 67 -13.19 -6.55 -26.57
CA CYS A 67 -14.58 -6.34 -26.99
C CYS A 67 -14.77 -5.27 -28.08
N SER A 68 -13.69 -4.64 -28.55
CA SER A 68 -13.70 -3.50 -29.50
C SER A 68 -14.47 -2.25 -29.05
N GLY A 69 -15.08 -2.24 -27.86
CA GLY A 69 -15.77 -1.07 -27.31
C GLY A 69 -14.82 0.07 -26.93
N CYS A 70 -15.34 1.30 -26.91
CA CYS A 70 -14.59 2.52 -26.63
C CYS A 70 -14.90 3.16 -25.26
N GLU A 71 -15.86 2.63 -24.50
CA GLU A 71 -16.22 3.14 -23.17
C GLU A 71 -15.21 2.69 -22.10
N ARG A 72 -14.67 3.65 -21.34
CA ARG A 72 -13.65 3.43 -20.30
C ARG A 72 -14.08 3.97 -18.95
N HIS A 73 -13.54 3.40 -17.87
CA HIS A 73 -13.63 3.99 -16.54
C HIS A 73 -12.73 5.23 -16.39
N THR A 74 -13.28 6.32 -15.87
CA THR A 74 -12.57 7.60 -15.68
C THR A 74 -11.31 7.47 -14.81
N ARG A 75 -11.37 6.59 -13.80
CA ARG A 75 -10.32 6.37 -12.79
C ARG A 75 -9.09 5.65 -13.35
N ASN A 76 -9.27 4.41 -13.79
CA ASN A 76 -8.18 3.48 -14.13
C ASN A 76 -8.10 3.16 -15.63
N LEU A 77 -8.96 3.76 -16.46
CA LEU A 77 -8.94 3.61 -17.92
C LEU A 77 -9.19 2.18 -18.42
N THR A 78 -9.74 1.30 -17.60
CA THR A 78 -10.14 -0.05 -18.02
C THR A 78 -11.42 0.02 -18.85
N CYS A 79 -11.59 -0.93 -19.77
CA CYS A 79 -12.83 -1.10 -20.53
C CYS A 79 -14.01 -1.24 -19.58
N ARG A 80 -15.09 -0.48 -19.77
CA ARG A 80 -16.31 -0.58 -18.95
C ARG A 80 -16.94 -1.96 -19.11
N ALA A 81 -17.11 -2.43 -20.34
CA ALA A 81 -17.76 -3.71 -20.64
C ALA A 81 -17.00 -4.91 -20.08
N CYS A 82 -15.71 -5.07 -20.43
CA CYS A 82 -14.90 -6.19 -19.95
C CYS A 82 -14.70 -6.18 -18.43
N ASN A 83 -14.50 -5.00 -17.83
CA ASN A 83 -14.36 -4.90 -16.38
C ASN A 83 -15.67 -5.20 -15.64
N GLY A 84 -16.83 -4.82 -16.20
CA GLY A 84 -18.14 -5.19 -15.67
C GLY A 84 -18.40 -6.70 -15.76
N ALA A 85 -18.03 -7.34 -16.87
CA ALA A 85 -18.19 -8.78 -17.07
C ALA A 85 -17.37 -9.62 -16.07
N ARG A 86 -16.19 -9.13 -15.63
CA ARG A 86 -15.39 -9.79 -14.59
C ARG A 86 -16.12 -9.94 -13.26
N VAL A 87 -16.98 -8.98 -12.90
CA VAL A 87 -17.78 -9.08 -11.68
C VAL A 87 -18.81 -10.20 -11.83
N LEU A 88 -19.43 -10.33 -13.01
CA LEU A 88 -20.40 -11.40 -13.28
C LEU A 88 -19.76 -12.80 -13.27
N GLN A 89 -18.46 -12.94 -13.53
CA GLN A 89 -17.78 -14.23 -13.48
C GLN A 89 -17.62 -14.79 -12.05
N VAL A 90 -17.66 -13.93 -11.04
CA VAL A 90 -17.51 -14.32 -9.63
C VAL A 90 -18.84 -14.39 -8.89
N PHE A 91 -19.97 -14.15 -9.57
CA PHE A 91 -21.32 -14.34 -9.00
C PHE A 91 -22.09 -15.33 -9.87
N LYS A 92 -22.46 -16.47 -9.29
CA LYS A 92 -23.30 -17.49 -9.94
C LYS A 92 -24.74 -17.29 -9.53
N GLU A 93 -25.65 -17.32 -10.49
CA GLU A 93 -27.09 -17.37 -10.24
C GLU A 93 -27.47 -18.76 -9.69
N LEU A 94 -28.25 -18.76 -8.62
CA LEU A 94 -28.88 -19.93 -8.03
C LEU A 94 -30.22 -20.21 -8.74
N PRO A 95 -30.72 -21.45 -8.71
CA PRO A 95 -32.00 -21.81 -9.33
C PRO A 95 -33.21 -21.04 -8.80
N ASP A 96 -33.12 -20.45 -7.61
CA ASP A 96 -34.15 -19.63 -6.97
C ASP A 96 -34.06 -18.14 -7.32
N GLY A 97 -33.14 -17.75 -8.20
CA GLY A 97 -32.91 -16.36 -8.60
C GLY A 97 -31.98 -15.57 -7.67
N GLY A 98 -31.42 -16.20 -6.62
CA GLY A 98 -30.37 -15.60 -5.81
C GLY A 98 -29.03 -15.56 -6.55
N THR A 99 -28.11 -14.68 -6.14
CA THR A 99 -26.72 -14.67 -6.64
C THR A 99 -25.76 -14.98 -5.51
N VAL A 100 -24.91 -16.00 -5.68
CA VAL A 100 -23.84 -16.36 -4.73
C VAL A 100 -22.48 -16.04 -5.31
N TYR A 101 -21.59 -15.50 -4.47
CA TYR A 101 -20.19 -15.34 -4.84
C TYR A 101 -19.53 -16.72 -5.00
N ALA A 102 -18.94 -16.97 -6.15
CA ALA A 102 -18.10 -18.13 -6.44
C ALA A 102 -16.74 -17.63 -6.91
N ALA A 103 -15.70 -17.89 -6.13
CA ALA A 103 -14.35 -17.49 -6.52
C ALA A 103 -13.95 -18.19 -7.83
N THR A 104 -13.22 -17.48 -8.68
CA THR A 104 -12.59 -18.06 -9.88
C THR A 104 -11.32 -18.83 -9.54
N ASP A 105 -10.76 -18.60 -8.35
CA ASP A 105 -9.65 -19.32 -7.76
C ASP A 105 -9.91 -19.42 -6.25
N ASP A 106 -10.37 -20.60 -5.81
CA ASP A 106 -10.68 -20.86 -4.41
C ASP A 106 -9.45 -20.71 -3.52
N GLN A 107 -8.25 -21.02 -4.01
CA GLN A 107 -7.00 -20.93 -3.25
C GLN A 107 -6.48 -19.48 -3.13
N ALA A 108 -6.75 -18.65 -4.14
CA ALA A 108 -6.53 -17.20 -4.06
C ALA A 108 -7.61 -16.48 -3.25
N SER A 109 -8.81 -17.04 -3.12
CA SER A 109 -9.89 -16.46 -2.30
C SER A 109 -9.76 -16.86 -0.83
N GLU A 110 -9.53 -18.14 -0.56
CA GLU A 110 -9.16 -18.65 0.75
C GLU A 110 -7.88 -17.94 1.21
N ASN A 111 -7.93 -17.35 2.39
CA ASN A 111 -6.83 -16.58 2.99
C ASN A 111 -6.55 -15.21 2.35
N TRP A 112 -7.37 -14.70 1.41
CA TRP A 112 -7.20 -13.33 0.92
C TRP A 112 -7.20 -12.30 2.06
N GLN A 113 -8.17 -12.41 2.98
CA GLN A 113 -8.26 -11.52 4.15
C GLN A 113 -7.01 -11.63 5.04
N GLN A 114 -6.52 -12.85 5.28
CA GLN A 114 -5.33 -13.08 6.09
C GLN A 114 -4.07 -12.50 5.43
N ARG A 115 -3.89 -12.71 4.11
CA ARG A 115 -2.77 -12.13 3.33
C ARG A 115 -2.85 -10.61 3.28
N HIS A 116 -4.05 -10.05 3.11
CA HIS A 116 -4.27 -8.60 3.10
C HIS A 116 -3.92 -8.00 4.47
N GLN A 117 -4.43 -8.57 5.57
CA GLN A 117 -4.12 -8.15 6.93
C GLN A 117 -2.62 -8.31 7.26
N ARG A 118 -1.97 -9.39 6.81
CA ARG A 118 -0.52 -9.56 6.96
C ARG A 118 0.24 -8.46 6.20
N THR A 119 -0.15 -8.17 4.96
CA THR A 119 0.47 -7.11 4.15
C THR A 119 0.32 -5.74 4.81
N GLN A 120 -0.88 -5.42 5.32
CA GLN A 120 -1.14 -4.16 6.02
C GLN A 120 -0.29 -4.05 7.28
N ARG A 121 -0.25 -5.11 8.11
CA ARG A 121 0.60 -5.17 9.31
C ARG A 121 2.09 -4.96 8.98
N LEU A 122 2.59 -5.60 7.93
CA LEU A 122 3.99 -5.42 7.49
C LEU A 122 4.27 -3.99 7.02
N MET A 123 3.34 -3.34 6.32
CA MET A 123 3.50 -1.94 5.93
C MET A 123 3.52 -1.00 7.14
N ASP A 124 2.63 -1.22 8.10
CA ASP A 124 2.56 -0.43 9.33
C ASP A 124 3.83 -0.59 10.18
N GLN A 125 4.30 -1.83 10.35
CA GLN A 125 5.56 -2.17 11.00
C GLN A 125 6.77 -1.50 10.32
N ARG A 126 6.84 -1.55 9.00
CA ARG A 126 7.90 -0.90 8.22
C ARG A 126 7.86 0.62 8.39
N SER A 127 6.66 1.20 8.47
CA SER A 127 6.46 2.63 8.73
C SER A 127 6.90 3.03 10.14
N ILE A 128 6.61 2.21 11.16
CA ILE A 128 7.12 2.41 12.53
C ILE A 128 8.65 2.42 12.53
N LEU A 129 9.28 1.39 11.96
CA LEU A 129 10.74 1.28 11.95
C LEU A 129 11.41 2.39 11.13
N SER A 130 10.81 2.81 10.02
CA SER A 130 11.35 3.89 9.19
C SER A 130 11.35 5.24 9.92
N ARG A 131 10.45 5.45 10.88
CA ARG A 131 10.39 6.67 11.71
C ARG A 131 11.50 6.74 12.77
N LEU A 132 12.18 5.64 13.07
CA LEU A 132 13.31 5.63 14.00
C LEU A 132 14.57 6.28 13.39
N GLY A 133 14.62 6.44 12.07
CA GLY A 133 15.82 6.90 11.36
C GLY A 133 16.90 5.81 11.28
N PRO A 134 18.09 6.15 10.77
CA PRO A 134 19.19 5.20 10.65
C PRO A 134 19.76 4.85 12.03
N VAL A 135 19.69 3.58 12.40
CA VAL A 135 20.34 3.02 13.60
C VAL A 135 21.47 2.11 13.15
N VAL A 136 22.69 2.36 13.61
CA VAL A 136 23.88 1.60 13.20
C VAL A 136 24.57 1.00 14.41
N VAL A 137 24.86 -0.30 14.35
CA VAL A 137 25.65 -1.02 15.35
C VAL A 137 26.65 -1.90 14.62
N GLY A 138 27.93 -1.60 14.78
CA GLY A 138 29.00 -2.33 14.10
C GLY A 138 28.79 -2.38 12.59
N ARG A 139 28.64 -3.58 12.05
CA ARG A 139 28.44 -3.80 10.60
C ARG A 139 26.98 -3.81 10.15
N TYR A 140 26.04 -3.57 11.05
CA TYR A 140 24.60 -3.65 10.80
C TYR A 140 23.97 -2.25 10.86
N SER A 141 23.13 -1.95 9.87
CA SER A 141 22.34 -0.71 9.80
C SER A 141 20.85 -1.00 9.67
N LEU A 142 20.00 -0.20 10.31
CA LEU A 142 18.56 -0.18 10.07
C LEU A 142 18.26 0.80 8.93
N GLU A 143 17.76 0.28 7.81
CA GLU A 143 17.43 1.06 6.62
C GLU A 143 16.03 0.67 6.10
N GLY A 144 15.13 1.65 6.02
CA GLY A 144 13.78 1.46 5.48
C GLY A 144 13.00 0.33 6.15
N GLY A 145 13.23 0.09 7.45
CA GLY A 145 12.58 -0.95 8.25
C GLY A 145 13.18 -2.35 8.12
N ARG A 146 14.42 -2.48 7.63
CA ARG A 146 15.17 -3.74 7.52
C ARG A 146 16.56 -3.57 8.08
N VAL A 147 17.14 -4.65 8.61
CA VAL A 147 18.54 -4.67 9.00
C VAL A 147 19.39 -5.08 7.81
N ILE A 148 20.34 -4.24 7.44
CA ILE A 148 21.27 -4.42 6.31
C ILE A 148 22.68 -4.69 6.85
N ARG A 149 23.40 -5.60 6.19
CA ARG A 149 24.83 -5.86 6.41
C ARG A 149 25.51 -5.95 5.05
N ALA A 150 26.51 -5.10 4.81
CA ALA A 150 27.26 -5.08 3.55
C ALA A 150 26.36 -5.05 2.29
N GLY A 151 25.28 -4.26 2.32
CA GLY A 151 24.32 -4.14 1.23
C GLY A 151 23.31 -5.29 1.07
N SER A 152 23.37 -6.31 1.93
CA SER A 152 22.41 -7.43 1.96
C SER A 152 21.48 -7.37 3.16
N VAL A 153 20.24 -7.82 3.01
CA VAL A 153 19.27 -7.90 4.12
C VAL A 153 19.70 -9.00 5.07
N ALA A 154 20.09 -8.63 6.30
CA ALA A 154 20.41 -9.56 7.37
C ALA A 154 19.17 -9.95 8.18
N LEU A 155 18.22 -9.02 8.35
CA LEU A 155 16.94 -9.28 9.03
C LEU A 155 15.83 -8.47 8.37
N ASP A 156 14.82 -9.15 7.81
CA ASP A 156 13.66 -8.49 7.22
C ASP A 156 12.72 -7.93 8.30
N THR A 157 11.75 -7.13 7.90
CA THR A 157 10.82 -6.41 8.79
C THR A 157 10.04 -7.34 9.72
N GLU A 158 9.53 -8.46 9.21
CA GLU A 158 8.71 -9.41 9.99
C GLU A 158 9.50 -10.07 11.14
N PRO A 159 10.65 -10.75 10.92
CA PRO A 159 11.43 -11.33 12.00
C PRO A 159 12.04 -10.28 12.94
N LEU A 160 12.36 -9.08 12.43
CA LEU A 160 12.80 -7.96 13.27
C LEU A 160 11.70 -7.54 14.25
N MET A 161 10.49 -7.31 13.76
CA MET A 161 9.37 -6.90 14.61
C MET A 161 8.95 -8.00 15.58
N LEU A 162 8.97 -9.27 15.17
CA LEU A 162 8.76 -10.38 16.09
C LEU A 162 9.77 -10.33 17.26
N ALA A 163 11.05 -10.11 16.95
CA ALA A 163 12.09 -10.01 17.98
C ALA A 163 11.89 -8.80 18.89
N VAL A 164 11.48 -7.66 18.34
CA VAL A 164 11.18 -6.46 19.12
C VAL A 164 9.94 -6.67 20.00
N ASP A 165 8.83 -7.13 19.45
CA ASP A 165 7.59 -7.37 20.20
C ASP A 165 7.82 -8.38 21.34
N THR A 166 8.64 -9.40 21.08
CA THR A 166 9.05 -10.38 22.11
C THR A 166 9.92 -9.76 23.19
N LEU A 167 10.81 -8.82 22.86
CA LEU A 167 11.58 -8.08 23.87
C LEU A 167 10.67 -7.17 24.70
N LEU A 168 9.67 -6.57 24.08
CA LEU A 168 8.71 -5.67 24.75
C LEU A 168 7.70 -6.42 25.61
N SER A 169 7.39 -7.68 25.31
CA SER A 169 6.50 -8.51 26.13
C SER A 169 7.12 -8.88 27.49
N GLY A 170 8.45 -8.89 27.58
CA GLY A 170 9.18 -9.24 28.80
C GLY A 170 9.23 -10.74 29.11
N ASP A 171 8.69 -11.60 28.23
CA ASP A 171 8.70 -13.05 28.42
C ASP A 171 10.12 -13.62 28.21
N SER A 172 10.72 -14.10 29.28
CA SER A 172 12.11 -14.58 29.27
C SER A 172 12.34 -15.83 28.43
N GLU A 173 11.34 -16.71 28.29
CA GLU A 173 11.46 -17.92 27.46
C GLU A 173 11.39 -17.57 25.98
N LEU A 174 10.42 -16.73 25.61
CA LEU A 174 10.28 -16.26 24.22
C LEU A 174 11.47 -15.40 23.80
N ILE A 175 11.95 -14.50 24.68
CA ILE A 175 13.14 -13.69 24.42
C ILE A 175 14.35 -14.57 24.14
N ARG A 176 14.54 -15.63 24.94
CA ARG A 176 15.63 -16.58 24.71
C ARG A 176 15.46 -17.29 23.36
N GLY A 177 14.25 -17.75 23.05
CA GLY A 177 13.95 -18.43 21.79
C GLY A 177 14.25 -17.56 20.56
N VAL A 178 13.91 -16.27 20.60
CA VAL A 178 14.11 -15.37 19.45
C VAL A 178 15.54 -14.82 19.37
N LEU A 179 16.20 -14.53 20.50
CA LEU A 179 17.55 -13.96 20.50
C LEU A 179 18.67 -14.99 20.29
N THR A 180 18.47 -16.26 20.66
CA THR A 180 19.50 -17.31 20.49
C THR A 180 19.98 -17.44 19.04
N PRO A 181 19.12 -17.59 18.01
CA PRO A 181 19.58 -17.68 16.62
C PRO A 181 20.23 -16.38 16.13
N LEU A 182 19.87 -15.23 16.69
CA LEU A 182 20.52 -13.95 16.36
C LEU A 182 21.92 -13.85 17.00
N LEU A 183 22.08 -14.35 18.23
CA LEU A 183 23.37 -14.42 18.94
C LEU A 183 24.37 -15.33 18.25
N GLU A 184 23.90 -16.46 17.72
CA GLU A 184 24.72 -17.38 16.90
C GLU A 184 25.27 -16.70 15.64
N GLN A 185 24.53 -15.76 15.07
CA GLN A 185 24.98 -14.98 13.92
C GLN A 185 25.91 -13.84 14.32
N SER A 186 25.50 -12.99 15.27
CA SER A 186 26.31 -11.86 15.74
C SER A 186 25.77 -11.23 17.03
N ARG A 187 26.68 -10.90 17.95
CA ARG A 187 26.36 -10.10 19.14
C ARG A 187 25.92 -8.68 18.78
N GLU A 188 26.45 -8.10 17.70
CA GLU A 188 26.11 -6.75 17.23
C GLU A 188 24.65 -6.70 16.75
N LEU A 189 24.17 -7.77 16.10
CA LEU A 189 22.79 -7.87 15.63
C LEU A 189 21.79 -7.84 16.79
N VAL A 190 22.11 -8.54 17.88
CA VAL A 190 21.28 -8.57 19.09
C VAL A 190 21.26 -7.22 19.80
N GLN A 191 22.41 -6.54 19.87
CA GLN A 191 22.49 -5.18 20.39
C GLN A 191 21.64 -4.21 19.57
N LEU A 192 21.68 -4.31 18.23
CA LEU A 192 20.85 -3.49 17.35
C LEU A 192 19.36 -3.72 17.62
N VAL A 193 18.91 -4.98 17.70
CA VAL A 193 17.50 -5.31 17.96
C VAL A 193 17.05 -4.77 19.32
N ARG A 194 17.88 -4.85 20.36
CA ARG A 194 17.59 -4.27 21.69
C ARG A 194 17.48 -2.74 21.67
N LEU A 195 18.35 -2.08 20.92
CA LEU A 195 18.28 -0.63 20.73
C LEU A 195 17.00 -0.22 20.00
N ILE A 196 16.62 -0.95 18.95
CA ILE A 196 15.37 -0.73 18.23
C ILE A 196 14.17 -0.91 19.16
N ALA A 197 14.12 -2.00 19.95
CA ALA A 197 13.05 -2.24 20.91
C ALA A 197 12.92 -1.08 21.91
N THR A 198 14.06 -0.60 22.44
CA THR A 198 14.10 0.54 23.36
C THR A 198 13.62 1.83 22.68
N ALA A 199 14.02 2.06 21.43
CA ALA A 199 13.61 3.23 20.66
C ALA A 199 12.12 3.22 20.32
N ILE A 200 11.50 2.04 20.17
CA ILE A 200 10.05 1.88 19.97
C ILE A 200 9.28 2.04 21.29
N SER A 201 9.79 1.49 22.40
CA SER A 201 9.13 1.63 23.72
C SER A 201 9.21 3.03 24.29
N THR A 202 10.24 3.79 23.91
CA THR A 202 10.37 5.17 24.36
C THR A 202 9.46 6.04 23.50
N PRO A 203 8.47 6.74 24.08
CA PRO A 203 7.67 7.67 23.30
C PRO A 203 8.60 8.69 22.65
N GLN A 204 8.57 8.78 21.32
CA GLN A 204 9.25 9.84 20.57
C GLN A 204 8.61 11.17 20.95
N ASN A 205 9.05 11.76 22.07
CA ASN A 205 8.81 13.17 22.36
C ASN A 205 9.72 13.99 21.45
N SER A 206 9.34 14.12 20.18
CA SER A 206 9.90 15.15 19.30
C SER A 206 9.09 16.43 19.44
N ARG A 207 9.42 17.20 20.50
CA ARG A 207 9.51 18.68 20.68
C ARG A 207 8.41 19.60 20.07
N LYS A 208 7.79 20.50 20.84
CA LYS A 208 8.24 21.91 21.08
C LYS A 208 8.79 22.61 19.86
#